data_AF-A0A3D5AWY7-F1
#
_entry.id   AF-A0A3D5AWY7-F1
#
_cell.length_a   1.000
_cell.length_b   1.000
_cell.length_c   1.000
_cell.angle_alpha   90.00
_cell.angle_beta   90.00
_cell.angle_gamma   90.00
#
_symmetry.space_group_name_H-M   'P 1'
#
loop_
_entity.id
_entity.type
_entity.pdbx_description
1 polymer ?
#
loop_
_entity_poly.entity_id
_entity_poly.type
_entity_poly.pdbx_seq_one_letter_code
_entity_poly.pdbx_strand_id
1 'polypeptide(L)'
;MSLSGRTASMSGVRHIHLFVCLTLFGLMSGCVTAPVAPLTERNHGYGQSEDEQKLIRRANQFETELLAKGLVLDDDTVTTYVQRVGQELVPTVTDGAVAIRFHVLRDPLVNAFALPNGGIYLNVGLLARLENEAQLAHVIGHEIAHVVQRHGLQQHHSRKATIIAAHIADVALFGTSIAYLPALGALASYSQEAESESDRLAIGYMVSAGYSLQGAEQLFKLLQEVNQRESIWGSVYSSHPDNAQRASETRSILAGRYSNVGSGRINARDYQQIRERIVLENLRLKLNIHQYALAVKAAEHDLALAPASPWLHYYRGEAYRLMAEDPSGAAREYAWIQDEKLNDELVERYRQLRTVHLDKARQSYRQGLSQDRNFAMAHRGLGLVAYAEGDGQTASNELNQYLNLGREIHDRRYINNILGRIHP
;
A
#
# COMPACT_ATOMS: atom_id res chain seq x y z
N MET A 1 48.56 -21.29 -69.86
CA MET A 1 48.41 -21.21 -71.33
C MET A 1 47.24 -22.08 -71.74
N SER A 2 46.28 -21.47 -72.47
CA SER A 2 45.47 -22.08 -73.54
C SER A 2 44.58 -23.28 -73.16
N LEU A 3 43.26 -23.08 -72.98
CA LEU A 3 42.18 -23.41 -73.95
C LEU A 3 41.94 -24.94 -74.03
N SER A 4 40.73 -25.50 -74.05
CA SER A 4 39.42 -25.07 -74.51
C SER A 4 38.47 -26.27 -74.35
N GLY A 5 37.16 -26.06 -74.55
CA GLY A 5 36.33 -27.11 -75.15
C GLY A 5 35.08 -27.47 -74.37
N ARG A 6 34.00 -26.70 -74.60
CA ARG A 6 32.61 -27.13 -74.41
C ARG A 6 32.15 -27.89 -75.65
N THR A 7 31.50 -29.04 -75.46
CA THR A 7 30.41 -29.67 -76.25
C THR A 7 29.92 -30.85 -75.38
N ALA A 8 28.69 -31.37 -75.33
CA ALA A 8 27.43 -31.19 -76.04
C ALA A 8 26.29 -31.64 -75.10
N SER A 9 25.06 -31.24 -75.43
CA SER A 9 23.82 -31.75 -74.81
C SER A 9 23.47 -33.15 -75.34
N MET A 10 22.81 -33.99 -74.54
CA MET A 10 21.51 -34.63 -74.85
C MET A 10 21.11 -35.70 -73.81
N SER A 11 19.79 -35.80 -73.58
CA SER A 11 19.00 -36.92 -73.01
C SER A 11 19.42 -37.44 -71.62
N GLY A 12 18.61 -37.31 -70.56
CA GLY A 12 17.23 -37.77 -70.48
C GLY A 12 17.22 -39.25 -70.05
N VAL A 13 16.94 -39.52 -68.77
CA VAL A 13 16.24 -40.70 -68.24
C VAL A 13 16.02 -40.49 -66.74
N ARG A 14 14.79 -40.83 -66.33
CA ARG A 14 14.17 -40.67 -65.01
C ARG A 14 14.91 -41.40 -63.90
N HIS A 15 15.18 -40.73 -62.78
CA HIS A 15 15.51 -41.38 -61.51
C HIS A 15 14.46 -41.03 -60.45
N ILE A 16 13.69 -42.06 -60.11
CA ILE A 16 12.80 -42.13 -58.96
C ILE A 16 13.70 -42.23 -57.73
N HIS A 17 13.76 -41.18 -56.92
CA HIS A 17 14.28 -41.26 -55.55
C HIS A 17 13.15 -40.98 -54.57
N LEU A 18 12.59 -42.08 -54.10
CA LEU A 18 11.69 -42.18 -52.97
C LEU A 18 12.48 -41.81 -51.70
N PHE A 19 12.42 -40.55 -51.27
CA PHE A 19 12.81 -40.17 -49.91
C PHE A 19 11.56 -40.10 -49.04
N VAL A 20 11.32 -41.20 -48.34
CA VAL A 20 10.45 -41.27 -47.17
C VAL A 20 11.16 -40.49 -46.07
N CYS A 21 10.78 -39.22 -45.88
CA CYS A 21 11.01 -38.52 -44.62
C CYS A 21 9.66 -38.45 -43.90
N LEU A 22 9.53 -39.31 -42.89
CA LEU A 22 8.47 -39.34 -41.88
C LEU A 22 8.09 -37.90 -41.47
N THR A 23 6.89 -37.48 -41.87
CA THR A 23 6.20 -36.38 -41.21
C THR A 23 5.77 -36.87 -39.82
N LEU A 24 6.65 -36.69 -38.85
CA LEU A 24 6.29 -36.72 -37.43
C LEU A 24 5.41 -35.48 -37.18
N PHE A 25 4.14 -35.55 -37.58
CA PHE A 25 3.13 -34.58 -37.18
C PHE A 25 2.84 -34.86 -35.70
N GLY A 26 3.74 -34.39 -34.85
CA GLY A 26 3.51 -34.33 -33.41
C GLY A 26 2.24 -33.53 -33.19
N LEU A 27 1.21 -34.19 -32.69
CA LEU A 27 0.04 -33.57 -32.10
C LEU A 27 0.54 -32.68 -30.96
N MET A 28 0.91 -31.44 -31.28
CA MET A 28 0.97 -30.35 -30.33
C MET A 28 -0.47 -30.11 -29.85
N SER A 29 -0.93 -30.98 -28.97
CA SER A 29 -2.07 -30.68 -28.10
C SER A 29 -1.59 -29.58 -27.17
N GLY A 30 -1.56 -28.35 -27.68
CA GLY A 30 -1.50 -27.18 -26.84
C GLY A 30 -2.73 -27.27 -25.96
N CYS A 31 -2.54 -27.61 -24.68
CA CYS A 31 -3.57 -27.42 -23.68
C CYS A 31 -3.87 -25.92 -23.66
N VAL A 32 -4.84 -25.50 -24.47
CA VAL A 32 -5.50 -24.21 -24.30
C VAL A 32 -6.22 -24.33 -22.97
N THR A 33 -5.65 -23.76 -21.92
CA THR A 33 -6.37 -23.60 -20.66
C THR A 33 -7.62 -22.80 -20.98
N ALA A 34 -8.79 -23.38 -20.69
CA ALA A 34 -10.06 -22.70 -20.91
C ALA A 34 -10.04 -21.34 -20.19
N PRO A 35 -10.62 -20.29 -20.79
CA PRO A 35 -10.68 -18.98 -20.15
C PRO A 35 -11.36 -19.10 -18.79
N VAL A 36 -10.76 -18.46 -17.77
CA VAL A 36 -11.31 -18.48 -16.40
C VAL A 36 -12.59 -17.66 -16.40
N ALA A 37 -13.72 -18.32 -16.19
CA ALA A 37 -15.02 -17.65 -16.12
C ALA A 37 -15.21 -16.94 -14.77
N PRO A 38 -15.77 -15.71 -14.75
CA PRO A 38 -16.07 -14.98 -13.53
C PRO A 38 -17.18 -15.65 -12.72
N LEU A 39 -17.31 -15.26 -11.45
CA LEU A 39 -18.48 -15.58 -10.64
C LEU A 39 -19.74 -14.93 -11.20
N THR A 40 -20.78 -15.72 -11.35
CA THR A 40 -22.12 -15.25 -11.74
C THR A 40 -23.16 -16.09 -11.01
N GLU A 41 -24.42 -15.66 -11.00
CA GLU A 41 -25.53 -16.46 -10.45
C GLU A 41 -25.63 -17.88 -11.05
N ARG A 42 -25.06 -18.09 -12.26
CA ARG A 42 -25.06 -19.39 -12.95
C ARG A 42 -23.73 -20.12 -12.87
N ASN A 43 -22.69 -19.47 -12.34
CA ASN A 43 -21.34 -20.01 -12.26
C ASN A 43 -20.77 -19.82 -10.85
N HIS A 44 -20.92 -20.85 -10.03
CA HIS A 44 -20.32 -20.96 -8.70
C HIS A 44 -19.03 -21.80 -8.74
N GLY A 45 -18.33 -21.81 -9.87
CA GLY A 45 -17.12 -22.60 -10.13
C GLY A 45 -15.88 -22.22 -9.32
N TYR A 46 -16.04 -21.45 -8.24
CA TYR A 46 -14.97 -20.96 -7.39
C TYR A 46 -14.38 -22.08 -6.55
N GLY A 47 -13.05 -22.16 -6.51
CA GLY A 47 -12.31 -23.20 -5.81
C GLY A 47 -12.51 -24.60 -6.39
N GLN A 48 -13.06 -24.73 -7.61
CA GLN A 48 -13.30 -26.05 -8.23
C GLN A 48 -12.11 -26.58 -9.02
N SER A 49 -11.26 -25.70 -9.56
CA SER A 49 -10.03 -26.12 -10.26
C SER A 49 -8.88 -26.36 -9.28
N GLU A 50 -7.99 -27.29 -9.61
CA GLU A 50 -6.81 -27.60 -8.77
C GLU A 50 -5.92 -26.36 -8.58
N ASP A 51 -5.71 -25.58 -9.65
CA ASP A 51 -4.91 -24.36 -9.61
C ASP A 51 -5.52 -23.32 -8.67
N GLU A 52 -6.85 -23.13 -8.70
CA GLU A 52 -7.51 -22.18 -7.80
C GLU A 52 -7.48 -22.64 -6.35
N GLN A 53 -7.68 -23.93 -6.09
CA GLN A 53 -7.53 -24.49 -4.74
C GLN A 53 -6.11 -24.30 -4.20
N LYS A 54 -5.09 -24.44 -5.06
CA LYS A 54 -3.69 -24.20 -4.69
C LYS A 54 -3.44 -22.74 -4.35
N LEU A 55 -4.00 -21.80 -5.11
CA LEU A 55 -3.95 -20.37 -4.80
C LEU A 55 -4.66 -20.04 -3.48
N ILE A 56 -5.86 -20.59 -3.26
CA ILE A 56 -6.62 -20.43 -2.01
C ILE A 56 -5.81 -20.94 -0.80
N ARG A 57 -5.20 -22.13 -0.90
CA ARG A 57 -4.36 -22.68 0.20
C ARG A 57 -3.19 -21.76 0.54
N ARG A 58 -2.50 -21.21 -0.47
CA ARG A 58 -1.41 -20.24 -0.27
C ARG A 58 -1.90 -18.94 0.37
N ALA A 59 -3.05 -18.44 -0.08
CA ALA A 59 -3.67 -17.25 0.51
C ALA A 59 -4.04 -17.46 1.98
N ASN A 60 -4.61 -18.61 2.34
CA ASN A 60 -4.92 -18.96 3.73
C ASN A 60 -3.67 -19.04 4.62
N GLN A 61 -2.57 -19.60 4.09
CA GLN A 61 -1.29 -19.61 4.82
C GLN A 61 -0.77 -18.19 5.05
N PHE A 62 -0.80 -17.35 4.02
CA PHE A 62 -0.38 -15.95 4.13
C PHE A 62 -1.23 -15.16 5.14
N GLU A 63 -2.56 -15.32 5.12
CA GLU A 63 -3.49 -14.72 6.10
C GLU A 63 -3.13 -15.15 7.53
N THR A 64 -2.86 -16.44 7.74
CA THR A 64 -2.43 -16.98 9.05
C THR A 64 -1.12 -16.34 9.51
N GLU A 65 -0.17 -16.14 8.60
CA GLU A 65 1.11 -15.53 8.91
C GLU A 65 1.02 -14.03 9.22
N LEU A 66 0.11 -13.29 8.57
CA LEU A 66 -0.17 -11.90 8.88
C LEU A 66 -0.69 -11.75 10.31
N LEU A 67 -1.63 -12.62 10.70
CA LEU A 67 -2.21 -12.67 12.05
C LEU A 67 -1.14 -13.04 13.09
N ALA A 68 -0.37 -14.10 12.85
CA ALA A 68 0.64 -14.59 13.78
C ALA A 68 1.74 -13.56 14.10
N LYS A 69 2.01 -12.64 13.17
CA LYS A 69 3.02 -11.57 13.32
C LYS A 69 2.46 -10.26 13.86
N GLY A 70 1.15 -10.18 14.12
CA GLY A 70 0.50 -8.94 14.55
C GLY A 70 0.59 -7.83 13.50
N LEU A 71 0.57 -8.20 12.21
CA LEU A 71 0.57 -7.26 11.09
C LEU A 71 -0.84 -6.77 10.73
N VAL A 72 -1.88 -7.41 11.26
CA VAL A 72 -3.26 -6.91 11.21
C VAL A 72 -3.46 -5.87 12.31
N LEU A 73 -4.14 -4.78 11.99
CA LEU A 73 -4.44 -3.69 12.91
C LEU A 73 -5.40 -4.16 14.00
N ASP A 74 -4.99 -3.99 15.25
CA ASP A 74 -5.80 -4.26 16.44
C ASP A 74 -6.51 -2.97 16.88
N ASP A 75 -7.52 -2.57 16.11
CA ASP A 75 -8.43 -1.46 16.45
C ASP A 75 -9.86 -1.82 16.01
N ASP A 76 -10.71 -2.16 16.98
CA ASP A 76 -12.09 -2.57 16.74
C ASP A 76 -12.93 -1.48 16.06
N THR A 77 -12.63 -0.20 16.31
CA THR A 77 -13.38 0.92 15.74
C THR A 77 -13.12 1.01 14.24
N VAL A 78 -11.85 1.00 13.85
CA VAL A 78 -11.44 1.02 12.44
C VAL A 78 -11.89 -0.25 11.73
N THR A 79 -11.69 -1.41 12.35
CA THR A 79 -12.03 -2.71 11.78
C THR A 79 -13.53 -2.85 11.53
N THR A 80 -14.37 -2.50 12.52
CA THR A 80 -15.84 -2.55 12.39
C THR A 80 -16.32 -1.59 11.31
N TYR A 81 -15.72 -0.38 11.22
CA TYR A 81 -16.09 0.59 10.20
C TYR A 81 -15.80 0.07 8.78
N VAL A 82 -14.59 -0.45 8.56
CA VAL A 82 -14.18 -1.01 7.26
C VAL A 82 -15.05 -2.21 6.88
N GLN A 83 -15.32 -3.10 7.83
CA GLN A 83 -16.20 -4.25 7.59
C GLN A 83 -17.62 -3.82 7.23
N ARG A 84 -18.20 -2.84 7.93
CA ARG A 84 -19.52 -2.30 7.60
C ARG A 84 -19.58 -1.77 6.16
N VAL A 85 -18.62 -0.92 5.79
CA VAL A 85 -18.54 -0.34 4.44
C VAL A 85 -18.37 -1.43 3.39
N GLY A 86 -17.46 -2.38 3.63
CA GLY A 86 -17.19 -3.47 2.70
C GLY A 86 -18.38 -4.39 2.51
N GLN A 87 -19.10 -4.71 3.58
CA GLN A 87 -20.25 -5.62 3.51
C GLN A 87 -21.42 -5.05 2.70
N GLU A 88 -21.58 -3.72 2.67
CA GLU A 88 -22.57 -3.05 1.82
C GLU A 88 -22.26 -3.20 0.31
N LEU A 89 -21.02 -3.52 -0.05
CA LEU A 89 -20.54 -3.64 -1.45
C LEU A 89 -20.46 -5.08 -1.95
N VAL A 90 -20.54 -6.08 -1.07
CA VAL A 90 -20.41 -7.49 -1.44
C VAL A 90 -21.59 -7.90 -2.33
N PRO A 91 -21.36 -8.32 -3.58
CA PRO A 91 -22.43 -8.74 -4.46
C PRO A 91 -22.89 -10.17 -4.12
N THR A 92 -24.18 -10.43 -4.28
CA THR A 92 -24.82 -11.73 -3.99
C THR A 92 -24.24 -12.90 -4.77
N VAL A 93 -23.58 -12.66 -5.91
CA VAL A 93 -22.87 -13.69 -6.69
C VAL A 93 -21.72 -14.37 -5.93
N THR A 94 -21.30 -13.80 -4.80
CA THR A 94 -20.30 -14.40 -3.91
C THR A 94 -20.89 -15.38 -2.90
N ASP A 95 -22.22 -15.35 -2.69
CA ASP A 95 -22.91 -16.17 -1.69
C ASP A 95 -22.71 -17.66 -1.97
N GLY A 96 -22.24 -18.40 -0.96
CA GLY A 96 -21.95 -19.82 -1.06
C GLY A 96 -20.74 -20.19 -1.95
N ALA A 97 -20.13 -19.22 -2.63
CA ALA A 97 -18.95 -19.44 -3.47
C ALA A 97 -17.65 -19.03 -2.78
N VAL A 98 -17.58 -17.82 -2.23
CA VAL A 98 -16.39 -17.30 -1.55
C VAL A 98 -16.78 -16.28 -0.48
N ALA A 99 -16.36 -16.50 0.75
CA ALA A 99 -16.60 -15.55 1.84
C ALA A 99 -15.66 -14.34 1.71
N ILE A 100 -16.23 -13.16 1.47
CA ILE A 100 -15.45 -11.92 1.46
C ILE A 100 -15.17 -11.47 2.90
N ARG A 101 -13.91 -11.20 3.22
CA ARG A 101 -13.45 -10.75 4.54
C ARG A 101 -12.57 -9.53 4.39
N PHE A 102 -12.63 -8.61 5.35
CA PHE A 102 -11.88 -7.35 5.29
C PHE A 102 -10.88 -7.27 6.44
N HIS A 103 -9.64 -6.95 6.11
CA HIS A 103 -8.54 -6.79 7.07
C HIS A 103 -7.84 -5.46 6.84
N VAL A 104 -7.46 -4.80 7.94
CA VAL A 104 -6.61 -3.61 7.90
C VAL A 104 -5.21 -4.00 8.32
N LEU A 105 -4.20 -3.66 7.52
CA LEU A 105 -2.80 -3.99 7.77
C LEU A 105 -2.03 -2.81 8.34
N ARG A 106 -1.15 -3.10 9.30
CA ARG A 106 -0.21 -2.17 9.95
C ARG A 106 0.98 -1.88 9.03
N ASP A 107 0.66 -1.30 7.88
CA ASP A 107 1.62 -0.95 6.84
C ASP A 107 1.39 0.52 6.43
N PRO A 108 2.41 1.40 6.52
CA PRO A 108 2.30 2.81 6.16
C PRO A 108 2.36 3.07 4.65
N LEU A 109 2.52 2.02 3.83
CA LEU A 109 2.42 2.11 2.37
C LEU A 109 0.98 2.29 1.92
N VAL A 110 0.79 3.10 0.89
CA VAL A 110 -0.51 3.30 0.23
C VAL A 110 -0.81 2.10 -0.67
N ASN A 111 -1.46 1.07 -0.13
CA ASN A 111 -1.84 -0.12 -0.89
C ASN A 111 -3.16 -0.76 -0.42
N ALA A 112 -3.79 -1.50 -1.33
CA ALA A 112 -4.84 -2.48 -1.06
C ALA A 112 -4.62 -3.70 -1.95
N PHE A 113 -5.14 -4.86 -1.56
CA PHE A 113 -5.14 -6.03 -2.43
C PHE A 113 -6.20 -7.06 -2.01
N ALA A 114 -6.67 -7.83 -2.99
CA ALA A 114 -7.49 -9.00 -2.79
C ALA A 114 -6.70 -10.31 -2.96
N LEU A 115 -7.05 -11.32 -2.16
CA LEU A 115 -6.53 -12.68 -2.29
C LEU A 115 -7.61 -13.66 -2.79
N PRO A 116 -7.21 -14.75 -3.47
CA PRO A 116 -8.15 -15.78 -3.95
C PRO A 116 -8.95 -16.50 -2.87
N ASN A 117 -8.67 -16.32 -1.58
CA ASN A 117 -9.49 -16.86 -0.49
C ASN A 117 -10.63 -15.91 -0.05
N GLY A 118 -10.86 -14.82 -0.78
CA GLY A 118 -11.84 -13.78 -0.46
C GLY A 118 -11.37 -12.73 0.56
N GLY A 119 -10.12 -12.80 1.02
CA GLY A 119 -9.56 -11.76 1.89
C GLY A 119 -9.25 -10.49 1.10
N ILE A 120 -9.77 -9.35 1.59
CA ILE A 120 -9.50 -8.00 1.11
C ILE A 120 -8.68 -7.28 2.17
N TYR A 121 -7.53 -6.76 1.77
CA TYR A 121 -6.52 -6.20 2.67
C TYR A 121 -6.30 -4.73 2.34
N LEU A 122 -6.41 -3.87 3.35
CA LEU A 122 -6.26 -2.42 3.22
C LEU A 122 -5.12 -1.97 4.13
N ASN A 123 -4.13 -1.27 3.59
CA ASN A 123 -3.06 -0.74 4.41
C ASN A 123 -3.51 0.53 5.16
N VAL A 124 -3.03 0.70 6.39
CA VAL A 124 -3.20 1.96 7.16
C VAL A 124 -2.74 3.18 6.37
N GLY A 125 -1.65 3.05 5.60
CA GLY A 125 -1.15 4.12 4.74
C GLY A 125 -2.15 4.58 3.68
N LEU A 126 -2.89 3.65 3.07
CA LEU A 126 -3.96 3.98 2.13
C LEU A 126 -5.11 4.68 2.85
N LEU A 127 -5.61 4.10 3.93
CA LEU A 127 -6.72 4.67 4.69
C LEU A 127 -6.39 6.09 5.17
N ALA A 128 -5.16 6.36 5.58
CA ALA A 128 -4.73 7.70 5.98
C ALA A 128 -4.84 8.74 4.85
N ARG A 129 -4.79 8.32 3.58
CA ARG A 129 -4.93 9.21 2.42
C ARG A 129 -6.36 9.52 2.05
N LEU A 130 -7.28 8.58 2.25
CA LEU A 130 -8.67 8.79 1.90
C LEU A 130 -9.26 9.93 2.72
N GLU A 131 -10.22 10.64 2.12
CA GLU A 131 -10.88 11.81 2.70
C GLU A 131 -12.33 11.50 3.11
N ASN A 132 -12.93 10.46 2.54
CA ASN A 132 -14.33 10.09 2.78
C ASN A 132 -14.64 8.61 2.53
N GLU A 133 -15.80 8.17 3.00
CA GLU A 133 -16.27 6.77 2.91
C GLU A 133 -16.52 6.34 1.46
N ALA A 134 -16.98 7.23 0.58
CA ALA A 134 -17.21 6.88 -0.82
C ALA A 134 -15.91 6.52 -1.56
N GLN A 135 -14.79 7.18 -1.22
CA GLN A 135 -13.46 6.80 -1.73
C GLN A 135 -13.03 5.42 -1.20
N LEU A 136 -13.28 5.13 0.09
CA LEU A 136 -13.05 3.80 0.67
C LEU A 136 -13.90 2.73 -0.04
N ALA A 137 -15.17 3.05 -0.28
CA ALA A 137 -16.10 2.16 -0.97
C ALA A 137 -15.65 1.84 -2.40
N HIS A 138 -15.07 2.83 -3.10
CA HIS A 138 -14.51 2.59 -4.42
C HIS A 138 -13.33 1.62 -4.37
N VAL A 139 -12.38 1.81 -3.46
CA VAL A 139 -11.24 0.88 -3.29
C VAL A 139 -11.72 -0.52 -2.95
N ILE A 140 -12.60 -0.66 -1.96
CA ILE A 140 -13.11 -1.98 -1.56
C ILE A 140 -13.88 -2.64 -2.71
N GLY A 141 -14.73 -1.90 -3.41
CA GLY A 141 -15.47 -2.42 -4.56
C GLY A 141 -14.55 -2.89 -5.69
N HIS A 142 -13.45 -2.19 -5.92
CA HIS A 142 -12.41 -2.55 -6.89
C HIS A 142 -11.74 -3.87 -6.49
N GLU A 143 -11.32 -4.03 -5.24
CA GLU A 143 -10.73 -5.28 -4.74
C GLU A 143 -11.70 -6.46 -4.77
N ILE A 144 -12.98 -6.24 -4.42
CA ILE A 144 -14.03 -7.27 -4.56
C ILE A 144 -14.17 -7.71 -6.02
N ALA A 145 -14.10 -6.77 -6.98
CA ALA A 145 -14.19 -7.10 -8.39
C ALA A 145 -13.06 -8.05 -8.86
N HIS A 146 -11.84 -7.90 -8.33
CA HIS A 146 -10.76 -8.85 -8.62
C HIS A 146 -11.06 -10.28 -8.15
N VAL A 147 -11.74 -10.42 -7.00
CA VAL A 147 -12.19 -11.72 -6.49
C VAL A 147 -13.30 -12.28 -7.38
N VAL A 148 -14.33 -11.49 -7.66
CA VAL A 148 -15.50 -11.89 -8.48
C VAL A 148 -15.07 -12.31 -9.88
N GLN A 149 -14.16 -11.57 -10.51
CA GLN A 149 -13.64 -11.88 -11.83
C GLN A 149 -12.56 -12.96 -11.84
N ARG A 150 -12.09 -13.40 -10.65
CA ARG A 150 -11.01 -14.40 -10.50
C ARG A 150 -9.74 -13.98 -11.23
N HIS A 151 -9.43 -12.68 -11.21
CA HIS A 151 -8.26 -12.10 -11.89
C HIS A 151 -6.94 -12.73 -11.41
N GLY A 152 -6.85 -13.12 -10.13
CA GLY A 152 -5.69 -13.87 -9.60
C GLY A 152 -5.44 -15.20 -10.30
N LEU A 153 -6.50 -15.95 -10.63
CA LEU A 153 -6.39 -17.22 -11.35
C LEU A 153 -6.08 -17.00 -12.84
N GLN A 154 -6.70 -15.99 -13.45
CA GLN A 154 -6.40 -15.57 -14.82
C GLN A 154 -4.91 -15.22 -14.99
N GLN A 155 -4.37 -14.42 -14.07
CA GLN A 155 -2.96 -14.04 -14.06
C GLN A 155 -2.03 -15.24 -13.81
N HIS A 156 -2.43 -16.19 -12.96
CA HIS A 156 -1.69 -17.44 -12.76
C HIS A 156 -1.61 -18.26 -14.06
N HIS A 157 -2.71 -18.36 -14.80
CA HIS A 157 -2.76 -19.10 -16.08
C HIS A 157 -1.99 -18.40 -17.21
N SER A 158 -1.88 -17.07 -17.21
CA SER A 158 -1.21 -16.30 -18.26
C SER A 158 0.33 -16.39 -18.23
N ARG A 159 0.92 -17.15 -17.28
CA ARG A 159 2.39 -17.32 -17.06
C ARG A 159 3.17 -16.01 -16.85
N LYS A 160 2.49 -14.88 -16.67
CA LYS A 160 3.09 -13.63 -16.17
C LYS A 160 3.37 -13.67 -14.66
N ALA A 161 2.94 -14.74 -13.97
CA ALA A 161 3.11 -14.91 -12.54
C ALA A 161 4.48 -15.51 -12.17
N THR A 162 5.48 -14.66 -11.97
CA THR A 162 6.62 -15.00 -11.11
C THR A 162 6.21 -14.68 -9.67
N ILE A 163 5.63 -15.68 -9.00
CA ILE A 163 5.83 -15.97 -7.58
C ILE A 163 5.11 -15.05 -6.54
N ILE A 164 3.80 -15.26 -6.33
CA ILE A 164 3.12 -14.99 -5.04
C ILE A 164 3.79 -15.79 -3.88
N ALA A 165 4.48 -16.89 -4.16
CA ALA A 165 5.04 -17.82 -3.17
C ALA A 165 6.38 -17.42 -2.51
N ALA A 166 7.12 -16.42 -3.01
CA ALA A 166 8.41 -16.00 -2.46
C ALA A 166 8.22 -15.01 -1.32
N HIS A 167 7.11 -14.26 -1.34
CA HIS A 167 6.81 -13.21 -0.35
C HIS A 167 6.24 -13.76 0.96
N ILE A 168 5.68 -14.97 0.94
CA ILE A 168 5.26 -15.70 2.15
C ILE A 168 6.49 -15.97 3.04
N ALA A 169 7.63 -16.34 2.46
CA ALA A 169 8.85 -16.63 3.23
C ALA A 169 9.52 -15.36 3.84
N ASP A 170 9.52 -14.23 3.14
CA ASP A 170 10.26 -13.04 3.60
C ASP A 170 9.49 -12.17 4.61
N VAL A 171 8.16 -12.12 4.50
CA VAL A 171 7.29 -11.61 5.58
C VAL A 171 7.45 -12.50 6.82
N ALA A 172 7.72 -13.80 6.65
CA ALA A 172 7.98 -14.76 7.73
C ALA A 172 9.30 -14.56 8.47
N LEU A 173 10.34 -14.10 7.79
CA LEU A 173 11.69 -14.15 8.33
C LEU A 173 12.19 -12.82 8.93
N PHE A 174 11.75 -11.65 8.43
CA PHE A 174 12.54 -10.41 8.64
C PHE A 174 11.78 -9.20 9.18
N GLY A 175 10.55 -9.37 9.69
CA GLY A 175 9.75 -8.35 10.39
C GLY A 175 10.31 -6.93 10.33
N THR A 176 9.89 -6.15 9.32
CA THR A 176 10.27 -4.75 9.07
C THR A 176 11.72 -4.51 8.63
N SER A 177 11.97 -4.46 7.32
CA SER A 177 13.14 -3.74 6.80
C SER A 177 12.87 -3.11 5.43
N ILE A 178 13.52 -1.96 5.19
CA ILE A 178 13.45 -1.11 3.99
C ILE A 178 13.82 -1.85 2.69
N ALA A 179 14.33 -3.09 2.77
CA ALA A 179 14.63 -3.96 1.63
C ALA A 179 13.39 -4.45 0.86
N TYR A 180 12.18 -4.10 1.31
CA TYR A 180 10.89 -4.53 0.77
C TYR A 180 10.56 -4.06 -0.66
N LEU A 181 11.07 -2.92 -1.13
CA LEU A 181 10.44 -2.21 -2.26
C LEU A 181 10.71 -2.76 -3.68
N PRO A 182 11.94 -3.15 -4.08
CA PRO A 182 12.19 -3.55 -5.47
C PRO A 182 11.49 -4.84 -5.87
N ALA A 183 11.30 -5.77 -4.92
CA ALA A 183 10.64 -7.04 -5.19
C ALA A 183 9.12 -6.85 -5.36
N LEU A 184 8.48 -6.05 -4.50
CA LEU A 184 7.02 -5.82 -4.49
C LEU A 184 6.45 -5.26 -5.81
N GLY A 185 7.21 -4.43 -6.53
CA GLY A 185 6.76 -3.79 -7.78
C GLY A 185 6.62 -4.74 -8.97
N ALA A 186 7.23 -5.92 -8.95
CA ALA A 186 7.18 -6.87 -10.07
C ALA A 186 5.98 -7.84 -10.02
N LEU A 187 5.09 -7.71 -9.01
CA LEU A 187 4.33 -8.86 -8.48
C LEU A 187 2.81 -8.72 -8.41
N ALA A 188 2.23 -7.54 -8.64
CA ALA A 188 0.80 -7.30 -8.44
C ALA A 188 0.07 -6.66 -9.64
N SER A 189 0.71 -6.57 -10.80
CA SER A 189 0.07 -6.00 -11.98
C SER A 189 -0.83 -6.97 -12.70
N TYR A 190 -2.14 -6.81 -12.48
CA TYR A 190 -3.14 -7.31 -13.40
C TYR A 190 -3.02 -6.58 -14.75
N SER A 191 -3.63 -7.16 -15.78
CA SER A 191 -3.65 -6.52 -17.09
C SER A 191 -4.52 -5.26 -17.04
N GLN A 192 -4.27 -4.33 -17.98
CA GLN A 192 -5.07 -3.11 -18.09
C GLN A 192 -6.56 -3.41 -18.25
N GLU A 193 -6.90 -4.47 -18.97
CA GLU A 193 -8.29 -4.90 -19.15
C GLU A 193 -8.94 -5.35 -17.84
N ALA A 194 -8.20 -6.06 -16.99
CA ALA A 194 -8.68 -6.48 -15.66
C ALA A 194 -8.90 -5.26 -14.75
N GLU A 195 -8.04 -4.26 -14.82
CA GLU A 195 -8.19 -3.00 -14.07
C GLU A 195 -9.42 -2.20 -14.50
N SER A 196 -9.60 -1.98 -15.80
CA SER A 196 -10.77 -1.30 -16.35
C SER A 196 -12.07 -2.07 -16.05
N GLU A 197 -12.03 -3.41 -16.05
CA GLU A 197 -13.16 -4.23 -15.66
C GLU A 197 -13.48 -4.09 -14.16
N SER A 198 -12.47 -4.13 -13.29
CA SER A 198 -12.63 -3.92 -11.86
C SER A 198 -13.19 -2.54 -11.53
N ASP A 199 -12.69 -1.46 -12.17
CA ASP A 199 -13.23 -0.10 -12.00
C ASP A 199 -14.71 -0.01 -12.38
N ARG A 200 -15.09 -0.62 -13.52
CA ARG A 200 -16.49 -0.63 -13.98
C ARG A 200 -17.41 -1.38 -13.01
N LEU A 201 -16.95 -2.49 -12.44
CA LEU A 201 -17.70 -3.27 -11.45
C LEU A 201 -17.78 -2.55 -10.11
N ALA A 202 -16.69 -1.94 -9.64
CA ALA A 202 -16.64 -1.14 -8.43
C ALA A 202 -17.68 -0.02 -8.44
N ILE A 203 -17.79 0.72 -9.55
CA ILE A 203 -18.83 1.73 -9.74
C ILE A 203 -20.23 1.11 -9.63
N GLY A 204 -20.46 -0.06 -10.20
CA GLY A 204 -21.74 -0.78 -10.08
C GLY A 204 -22.07 -1.18 -8.65
N TYR A 205 -21.09 -1.66 -7.88
CA TYR A 205 -21.25 -1.96 -6.46
C TYR A 205 -21.55 -0.70 -5.65
N MET A 206 -20.85 0.40 -5.92
CA MET A 206 -21.11 1.70 -5.28
C MET A 206 -22.52 2.20 -5.55
N VAL A 207 -23.01 2.14 -6.80
CA VAL A 207 -24.39 2.51 -7.14
C VAL A 207 -25.40 1.66 -6.39
N SER A 208 -25.17 0.34 -6.35
CA SER A 208 -26.07 -0.61 -5.66
C SER A 208 -26.13 -0.36 -4.15
N ALA A 209 -24.99 0.05 -3.56
CA ALA A 209 -24.86 0.40 -2.15
C ALA A 209 -25.23 1.88 -1.82
N GLY A 210 -25.66 2.66 -2.82
CA GLY A 210 -26.07 4.06 -2.66
C GLY A 210 -24.93 5.06 -2.41
N TYR A 211 -23.69 4.70 -2.73
CA TYR A 211 -22.52 5.58 -2.60
C TYR A 211 -22.44 6.61 -3.72
N SER A 212 -21.85 7.76 -3.40
CA SER A 212 -21.56 8.81 -4.36
C SER A 212 -20.44 8.40 -5.32
N LEU A 213 -20.68 8.55 -6.61
CA LEU A 213 -19.66 8.30 -7.64
C LEU A 213 -18.62 9.41 -7.75
N GLN A 214 -18.83 10.56 -7.09
CA GLN A 214 -17.81 11.62 -6.98
C GLN A 214 -16.57 11.13 -6.23
N GLY A 215 -16.74 10.20 -5.28
CA GLY A 215 -15.62 9.59 -4.57
C GLY A 215 -14.67 8.83 -5.49
N ALA A 216 -15.21 8.18 -6.53
CA ALA A 216 -14.38 7.46 -7.51
C ALA A 216 -13.50 8.43 -8.31
N GLU A 217 -14.04 9.56 -8.80
CA GLU A 217 -13.26 10.56 -9.53
C GLU A 217 -12.17 11.22 -8.67
N GLN A 218 -12.52 11.58 -7.43
CA GLN A 218 -11.59 12.22 -6.48
C GLN A 218 -10.46 11.28 -6.08
N LEU A 219 -10.74 9.98 -5.94
CA LEU A 219 -9.74 8.97 -5.58
C LEU A 219 -8.56 8.98 -6.57
N PHE A 220 -8.81 8.99 -7.87
CA PHE A 220 -7.74 9.02 -8.86
C PHE A 220 -6.82 10.23 -8.73
N LYS A 221 -7.39 11.40 -8.43
CA LYS A 221 -6.61 12.62 -8.21
C LYS A 221 -5.75 12.50 -6.96
N LEU A 222 -6.36 12.12 -5.83
CA LEU A 222 -5.67 11.89 -4.56
C LEU A 222 -4.49 10.92 -4.74
N LEU A 223 -4.71 9.86 -5.51
CA LEU A 223 -3.72 8.81 -5.73
C LEU A 223 -2.62 9.19 -6.72
N GLN A 224 -2.84 10.17 -7.62
CA GLN A 224 -1.78 10.78 -8.43
C GLN A 224 -0.84 11.67 -7.60
N GLU A 225 -1.31 12.20 -6.47
CA GLU A 225 -0.51 13.06 -5.58
C GLU A 225 0.37 12.26 -4.58
N VAL A 226 0.17 10.94 -4.49
CA VAL A 226 0.98 10.04 -3.67
C VAL A 226 2.37 9.90 -4.29
N ASN A 227 3.43 10.15 -3.50
CA ASN A 227 4.80 9.97 -3.99
C ASN A 227 5.02 8.50 -4.37
N GLN A 228 5.75 8.23 -5.45
CA GLN A 228 6.02 6.86 -5.91
C GLN A 228 6.58 5.93 -4.82
N ARG A 229 7.31 6.49 -3.86
CA ARG A 229 7.94 5.78 -2.76
C ARG A 229 7.04 5.63 -1.53
N GLU A 230 5.99 6.43 -1.39
CA GLU A 230 4.95 6.24 -0.34
C GLU A 230 4.00 5.08 -0.65
N SER A 231 4.21 4.44 -1.79
CA SER A 231 3.55 3.24 -2.22
C SER A 231 4.58 2.20 -2.61
N ILE A 232 4.10 0.98 -2.79
CA ILE A 232 4.79 -0.03 -3.58
C ILE A 232 4.84 0.49 -5.03
N TRP A 233 5.92 1.19 -5.35
CA TRP A 233 6.20 1.78 -6.66
C TRP A 233 5.06 2.59 -7.29
N GLY A 234 4.43 3.56 -6.60
CA GLY A 234 3.50 4.52 -7.25
C GLY A 234 2.01 4.40 -6.96
N SER A 235 1.55 4.71 -5.75
CA SER A 235 0.13 4.54 -5.34
C SER A 235 -0.42 3.10 -5.46
N VAL A 236 -1.62 2.85 -4.90
CA VAL A 236 -2.42 1.62 -5.13
C VAL A 236 -2.55 1.34 -6.63
N TYR A 237 -2.34 2.35 -7.48
CA TYR A 237 -2.49 2.26 -8.92
C TYR A 237 -1.22 1.97 -9.73
N SER A 238 0.00 2.06 -9.22
CA SER A 238 1.17 1.63 -10.04
C SER A 238 1.49 0.16 -9.91
N SER A 239 0.94 -0.53 -8.91
CA SER A 239 0.69 -1.96 -9.07
C SER A 239 -0.27 -2.22 -10.23
N HIS A 240 -1.05 -1.24 -10.71
CA HIS A 240 -2.18 -1.41 -11.64
C HIS A 240 -2.21 -0.35 -12.78
N PRO A 241 -1.29 -0.42 -13.76
CA PRO A 241 -0.85 0.70 -14.61
C PRO A 241 -1.95 1.49 -15.36
N ASP A 242 -1.68 2.80 -15.53
CA ASP A 242 -2.39 3.86 -16.27
C ASP A 242 -3.55 4.61 -15.56
N ASN A 243 -3.22 5.33 -14.49
CA ASN A 243 -4.17 6.14 -13.70
C ASN A 243 -4.86 7.23 -14.53
N ALA A 244 -4.17 7.79 -15.53
CA ALA A 244 -4.72 8.86 -16.35
C ALA A 244 -5.79 8.32 -17.30
N GLN A 245 -5.52 7.17 -17.94
CA GLN A 245 -6.52 6.48 -18.74
C GLN A 245 -7.67 5.97 -17.89
N ARG A 246 -7.42 5.27 -16.78
CA ARG A 246 -8.47 4.76 -15.88
C ARG A 246 -9.35 5.88 -15.32
N ALA A 247 -8.76 7.03 -14.97
CA ALA A 247 -9.53 8.22 -14.56
C ALA A 247 -10.36 8.79 -15.72
N SER A 248 -9.85 8.74 -16.96
CA SER A 248 -10.59 9.15 -18.16
C SER A 248 -11.76 8.20 -18.45
N GLU A 249 -11.53 6.89 -18.40
CA GLU A 249 -12.54 5.85 -18.58
C GLU A 249 -13.63 5.93 -17.53
N THR A 250 -13.24 6.08 -16.25
CA THR A 250 -14.17 6.33 -15.15
C THR A 250 -15.05 7.53 -15.45
N ARG A 251 -14.47 8.69 -15.80
CA ARG A 251 -15.24 9.90 -16.15
C ARG A 251 -16.20 9.66 -17.32
N SER A 252 -15.78 8.90 -18.33
CA SER A 252 -16.64 8.53 -19.47
C SER A 252 -17.81 7.64 -19.05
N ILE A 253 -17.57 6.64 -18.19
CA ILE A 253 -18.60 5.76 -17.64
C ILE A 253 -19.62 6.56 -16.82
N LEU A 254 -19.14 7.48 -15.99
CA LEU A 254 -19.97 8.37 -15.16
C LEU A 254 -20.83 9.30 -16.03
N ALA A 255 -20.24 9.96 -17.02
CA ALA A 255 -20.94 10.87 -17.93
C ALA A 255 -21.92 10.17 -18.88
N GLY A 256 -21.70 8.89 -19.19
CA GLY A 256 -22.58 8.08 -20.02
C GLY A 256 -23.63 7.35 -19.18
N ARG A 257 -23.26 6.16 -18.71
CA ARG A 257 -24.16 5.18 -18.08
C ARG A 257 -24.80 5.69 -16.79
N TYR A 258 -24.09 6.51 -16.03
CA TYR A 258 -24.50 6.93 -14.69
C TYR A 258 -24.82 8.43 -14.60
N SER A 259 -25.05 9.10 -15.74
CA SER A 259 -25.35 10.53 -15.82
C SER A 259 -26.59 10.96 -15.03
N ASN A 260 -27.53 10.04 -14.81
CA ASN A 260 -28.78 10.27 -14.08
C ASN A 260 -28.80 9.64 -12.67
N VAL A 261 -27.68 9.10 -12.19
CA VAL A 261 -27.59 8.60 -10.81
C VAL A 261 -27.57 9.79 -9.86
N GLY A 262 -28.39 9.74 -8.80
CA GLY A 262 -28.41 10.78 -7.77
C GLY A 262 -27.06 10.97 -7.08
N SER A 263 -26.93 11.99 -6.24
CA SER A 263 -25.64 12.37 -5.64
C SER A 263 -24.99 11.27 -4.79
N GLY A 264 -25.77 10.32 -4.29
CA GLY A 264 -25.33 9.25 -3.38
C GLY A 264 -24.78 9.80 -2.05
N ARG A 265 -24.36 8.90 -1.16
CA ARG A 265 -23.71 9.29 0.10
C ARG A 265 -22.19 9.35 -0.06
N ILE A 266 -21.58 10.41 0.49
CA ILE A 266 -20.13 10.57 0.59
C ILE A 266 -19.63 10.12 1.97
N ASN A 267 -20.43 10.37 3.03
CA ASN A 267 -20.14 10.06 4.44
C ASN A 267 -18.76 10.54 4.92
N ALA A 268 -18.36 11.76 4.50
CA ALA A 268 -17.10 12.36 4.92
C ALA A 268 -16.99 12.49 6.45
N ARG A 269 -18.05 12.97 7.14
CA ARG A 269 -18.02 13.14 8.60
C ARG A 269 -17.81 11.84 9.35
N ASP A 270 -18.46 10.75 8.93
CA ASP A 270 -18.34 9.44 9.57
C ASP A 270 -16.93 8.89 9.37
N TYR A 271 -16.37 9.07 8.17
CA TYR A 271 -14.99 8.70 7.88
C TYR A 271 -13.98 9.46 8.75
N GLN A 272 -14.20 10.77 8.92
CA GLN A 272 -13.32 11.61 9.75
C GLN A 272 -13.26 11.17 11.22
N GLN A 273 -14.31 10.52 11.75
CA GLN A 273 -14.31 10.01 13.13
C GLN A 273 -13.27 8.89 13.36
N ILE A 274 -12.98 8.08 12.34
CA ILE A 274 -11.96 7.04 12.41
C ILE A 274 -10.60 7.51 11.87
N ARG A 275 -10.60 8.53 11.01
CA ARG A 275 -9.41 8.97 10.27
C ARG A 275 -8.30 9.43 11.18
N GLU A 276 -8.60 10.13 12.28
CA GLU A 276 -7.54 10.57 13.22
C GLU A 276 -6.75 9.37 13.77
N ARG A 277 -7.42 8.29 14.19
CA ARG A 277 -6.77 7.07 14.67
C ARG A 277 -5.84 6.47 13.62
N ILE A 278 -6.32 6.39 12.38
CA ILE A 278 -5.58 5.85 11.24
C ILE A 278 -4.36 6.71 10.92
N VAL A 279 -4.52 8.04 10.88
CA VAL A 279 -3.43 8.97 10.59
C VAL A 279 -2.33 8.88 11.65
N LEU A 280 -2.71 8.81 12.93
CA LEU A 280 -1.74 8.69 14.02
C LEU A 280 -0.99 7.35 13.99
N GLU A 281 -1.68 6.24 13.71
CA GLU A 281 -1.01 4.94 13.52
C GLU A 281 -0.11 4.95 12.28
N ASN A 282 -0.53 5.58 11.17
CA ASN A 282 0.31 5.73 9.98
C ASN A 282 1.60 6.49 10.28
N LEU A 283 1.52 7.61 11.00
CA LEU A 283 2.68 8.39 11.43
C LEU A 283 3.60 7.55 12.32
N ARG A 284 3.04 6.84 13.30
CA ARG A 284 3.81 5.93 14.16
C ARG A 284 4.53 4.85 13.36
N LEU A 285 3.85 4.21 12.41
CA LEU A 285 4.42 3.18 11.56
C LEU A 285 5.55 3.73 10.70
N LYS A 286 5.39 4.91 10.10
CA LYS A 286 6.45 5.59 9.33
C LYS A 286 7.70 5.84 10.18
N LEU A 287 7.53 6.35 11.40
CA LEU A 287 8.65 6.58 12.32
C LEU A 287 9.36 5.28 12.70
N ASN A 288 8.60 4.20 12.95
CA ASN A 288 9.17 2.89 13.30
C ASN A 288 10.06 2.30 12.19
N ILE A 289 9.77 2.60 10.92
CA ILE A 289 10.55 2.14 9.78
C ILE A 289 11.51 3.21 9.23
N HIS A 290 11.81 4.25 10.04
CA HIS A 290 12.75 5.33 9.71
C HIS A 290 12.36 6.16 8.47
N GLN A 291 11.06 6.27 8.18
CA GLN A 291 10.50 7.14 7.15
C GLN A 291 10.15 8.52 7.74
N TYR A 292 11.17 9.26 8.19
CA TYR A 292 10.99 10.52 8.90
C TYR A 292 10.49 11.66 8.02
N ALA A 293 11.08 11.84 6.83
CA ALA A 293 10.68 12.88 5.88
C ALA A 293 9.25 12.63 5.38
N LEU A 294 8.89 11.38 5.12
CA LEU A 294 7.50 11.02 4.78
C LEU A 294 6.55 11.21 5.96
N ALA A 295 6.98 10.96 7.20
CA ALA A 295 6.18 11.26 8.38
C ALA A 295 5.94 12.77 8.54
N VAL A 296 6.95 13.62 8.28
CA VAL A 296 6.76 15.09 8.25
C VAL A 296 5.74 15.48 7.20
N LYS A 297 5.89 15.00 5.96
CA LYS A 297 4.96 15.31 4.87
C LYS A 297 3.53 14.89 5.19
N ALA A 298 3.35 13.69 5.75
CA ALA A 298 2.04 13.20 6.17
C ALA A 298 1.45 14.08 7.30
N ALA A 299 2.24 14.39 8.33
CA ALA A 299 1.76 15.22 9.43
C ALA A 299 1.40 16.64 8.98
N GLU A 300 2.16 17.23 8.05
CA GLU A 300 1.88 18.56 7.48
C GLU A 300 0.59 18.57 6.65
N HIS A 301 0.38 17.55 5.83
CA HIS A 301 -0.87 17.36 5.10
C HIS A 301 -2.07 17.31 6.07
N ASP A 302 -1.98 16.48 7.10
CA ASP A 302 -3.08 16.31 8.05
C ASP A 302 -3.28 17.51 8.98
N LEU A 303 -2.22 18.27 9.29
CA LEU A 303 -2.33 19.54 10.00
C LEU A 303 -3.03 20.63 9.17
N ALA A 304 -2.98 20.57 7.84
CA ALA A 304 -3.75 21.48 7.00
C ALA A 304 -5.27 21.24 7.15
N LEU A 305 -5.67 20.00 7.46
CA LEU A 305 -7.06 19.60 7.69
C LEU A 305 -7.47 19.77 9.16
N ALA A 306 -6.58 19.46 10.09
CA ALA A 306 -6.82 19.47 11.53
C ALA A 306 -5.71 20.23 12.30
N PRO A 307 -5.59 21.56 12.13
CA PRO A 307 -4.51 22.36 12.71
C PRO A 307 -4.53 22.43 14.24
N ALA A 308 -5.65 22.04 14.87
CA ALA A 308 -5.81 22.03 16.31
C ALA A 308 -5.37 20.71 16.97
N SER A 309 -4.90 19.70 16.21
CA SER A 309 -4.51 18.40 16.80
C SER A 309 -3.12 18.49 17.47
N PRO A 310 -3.03 18.37 18.81
CA PRO A 310 -1.72 18.35 19.48
C PRO A 310 -0.89 17.11 19.11
N TRP A 311 -1.55 15.99 18.79
CA TRP A 311 -0.89 14.75 18.38
C TRP A 311 -0.19 14.88 17.02
N LEU A 312 -0.81 15.53 16.03
CA LEU A 312 -0.16 15.74 14.73
C LEU A 312 1.07 16.65 14.85
N HIS A 313 0.98 17.69 15.68
CA HIS A 313 2.14 18.52 16.01
C HIS A 313 3.26 17.71 16.69
N TYR A 314 2.89 16.83 17.62
CA TYR A 314 3.85 15.95 18.28
C TYR A 314 4.55 14.99 17.32
N TYR A 315 3.82 14.28 16.47
CA TYR A 315 4.44 13.35 15.52
C TYR A 315 5.30 14.06 14.47
N ARG A 316 4.93 15.28 14.04
CA ARG A 316 5.84 16.12 13.25
C ARG A 316 7.12 16.45 14.01
N GLY A 317 6.99 16.79 15.30
CA GLY A 317 8.13 17.03 16.18
C GLY A 317 9.03 15.81 16.34
N GLU A 318 8.46 14.63 16.56
CA GLU A 318 9.21 13.37 16.70
C GLU A 318 9.93 13.02 15.41
N ALA A 319 9.32 13.23 14.24
CA ALA A 319 9.97 13.03 12.96
C ALA A 319 11.24 13.90 12.83
N TYR A 320 11.15 15.18 13.18
CA TYR A 320 12.31 16.07 13.20
C TYR A 320 13.35 15.68 14.25
N ARG A 321 12.94 15.34 15.47
CA ARG A 321 13.86 14.90 16.53
C ARG A 321 14.63 13.65 16.10
N LEU A 322 13.94 12.67 15.53
CA LEU A 322 14.55 11.44 15.04
C LEU A 322 15.48 11.68 13.84
N MET A 323 15.15 12.60 12.92
CA MET A 323 16.10 13.00 11.86
C MET A 323 17.38 13.64 12.42
N ALA A 324 17.30 14.32 13.58
CA ALA A 324 18.45 14.91 14.24
C ALA A 324 19.32 13.87 14.96
N GLU A 325 18.69 12.84 15.55
CA GLU A 325 19.36 11.78 16.31
C GLU A 325 19.85 10.62 15.42
N ASP A 326 19.22 10.41 14.27
CA ASP A 326 19.56 9.38 13.28
C ASP A 326 19.81 9.98 11.89
N PRO A 327 20.91 10.72 11.70
CA PRO A 327 21.25 11.34 10.43
C PRO A 327 21.53 10.31 9.33
N SER A 328 21.97 9.09 9.69
CA SER A 328 22.18 8.01 8.72
C SER A 328 20.87 7.44 8.20
N GLY A 329 19.85 7.27 9.05
CA GLY A 329 18.50 6.90 8.63
C GLY A 329 17.86 7.97 7.75
N ALA A 330 17.95 9.24 8.15
CA ALA A 330 17.42 10.36 7.37
C ALA A 330 18.08 10.48 5.98
N ALA A 331 19.41 10.34 5.91
CA ALA A 331 20.15 10.29 4.64
C ALA A 331 19.75 9.09 3.77
N ARG A 332 19.54 7.91 4.37
CA ARG A 332 19.10 6.70 3.67
C ARG A 332 17.71 6.88 3.07
N GLU A 333 16.77 7.44 3.84
CA GLU A 333 15.43 7.75 3.35
C GLU A 333 15.49 8.75 2.20
N TYR A 334 16.26 9.83 2.34
CA TYR A 334 16.43 10.81 1.26
C TYR A 334 16.99 10.18 -0.02
N ALA A 335 18.07 9.40 0.09
CA ALA A 335 18.67 8.70 -1.04
C ALA A 335 17.64 7.81 -1.74
N TRP A 336 16.85 7.07 -0.96
CA TRP A 336 15.77 6.25 -1.50
C TRP A 336 14.66 7.07 -2.18
N ILE A 337 14.22 8.18 -1.59
CA ILE A 337 13.19 9.06 -2.17
C ILE A 337 13.66 9.67 -3.49
N GLN A 338 14.90 10.15 -3.54
CA GLN A 338 15.47 10.84 -4.71
C GLN A 338 16.06 9.89 -5.75
N ASP A 339 16.03 8.58 -5.49
CA ASP A 339 16.70 7.56 -6.34
C ASP A 339 18.21 7.83 -6.50
N GLU A 340 18.83 8.33 -5.42
CA GLU A 340 20.26 8.62 -5.34
C GLU A 340 20.99 7.52 -4.55
N LYS A 341 22.29 7.36 -4.80
CA LYS A 341 23.12 6.42 -4.02
C LYS A 341 23.44 7.03 -2.66
N LEU A 342 23.15 6.30 -1.58
CA LEU A 342 23.62 6.65 -0.24
C LEU A 342 25.16 6.71 -0.21
N ASN A 343 25.72 7.82 0.28
CA ASN A 343 27.15 8.05 0.42
C ASN A 343 27.45 8.84 1.71
N ASP A 344 28.72 8.90 2.09
CA ASP A 344 29.16 9.54 3.35
C ASP A 344 28.92 11.05 3.37
N GLU A 345 29.00 11.72 2.22
CA GLU A 345 28.73 13.15 2.08
C GLU A 345 27.27 13.48 2.40
N LEU A 346 26.33 12.67 1.93
CA LEU A 346 24.90 12.82 2.23
C LEU A 346 24.63 12.59 3.72
N VAL A 347 25.25 11.58 4.32
CA VAL A 347 25.14 11.34 5.77
C VAL A 347 25.69 12.55 6.54
N GLU A 348 26.85 13.08 6.15
CA GLU A 348 27.45 14.24 6.78
C GLU A 348 26.58 15.50 6.65
N ARG A 349 25.97 15.72 5.48
CA ARG A 349 24.97 16.78 5.29
C ARG A 349 23.83 16.67 6.31
N TYR A 350 23.30 15.47 6.53
CA TYR A 350 22.25 15.27 7.54
C TYR A 350 22.75 15.45 8.98
N ARG A 351 24.01 15.12 9.29
CA ARG A 351 24.63 15.47 10.59
C ARG A 351 24.68 16.98 10.80
N GLN A 352 25.03 17.74 9.77
CA GLN A 352 25.07 19.22 9.83
C GLN A 352 23.67 19.84 10.01
N LEU A 353 22.61 19.14 9.59
CA LEU A 353 21.22 19.58 9.77
C LEU A 353 20.66 19.33 11.19
N ARG A 354 21.45 18.71 12.09
CA ARG A 354 21.00 18.34 13.44
C ARG A 354 20.32 19.49 14.20
N THR A 355 20.97 20.65 14.30
CA THR A 355 20.42 21.80 15.03
C THR A 355 19.12 22.30 14.40
N VAL A 356 19.08 22.37 13.06
CA VAL A 356 17.87 22.78 12.31
C VAL A 356 16.70 21.83 12.61
N HIS A 357 16.96 20.53 12.64
CA HIS A 357 15.94 19.53 12.96
C HIS A 357 15.49 19.62 14.42
N LEU A 358 16.39 19.80 15.39
CA LEU A 358 16.01 20.01 16.78
C LEU A 358 15.17 21.28 16.99
N ASP A 359 15.49 22.36 16.28
CA ASP A 359 14.70 23.60 16.32
C ASP A 359 13.27 23.39 15.79
N LYS A 360 13.13 22.69 14.66
CA LYS A 360 11.81 22.33 14.10
C LYS A 360 11.04 21.37 15.00
N ALA A 361 11.72 20.43 15.67
CA ALA A 361 11.12 19.56 16.65
C ALA A 361 10.55 20.37 17.82
N ARG A 362 11.36 21.25 18.41
CA ARG A 362 10.97 22.15 19.51
C ARG A 362 9.78 23.03 19.13
N GLN A 363 9.80 23.62 17.93
CA GLN A 363 8.70 24.44 17.43
C GLN A 363 7.42 23.62 17.33
N SER A 364 7.49 22.40 16.80
CA SER A 364 6.34 21.52 16.66
C SER A 364 5.74 21.12 18.02
N TYR A 365 6.56 20.78 19.00
CA TYR A 365 6.05 20.49 20.36
C TYR A 365 5.39 21.71 21.02
N ARG A 366 5.97 22.91 20.85
CA ARG A 366 5.38 24.16 21.35
C ARG A 366 4.03 24.46 20.69
N GLN A 367 3.89 24.17 19.40
CA GLN A 367 2.60 24.27 18.72
C GLN A 367 1.58 23.26 19.27
N GLY A 368 2.02 22.04 19.60
CA GLY A 368 1.18 21.08 20.33
C GLY A 368 0.68 21.65 21.66
N LEU A 369 1.59 22.24 22.47
CA LEU A 369 1.23 22.88 23.74
C LEU A 369 0.33 24.12 23.59
N SER A 370 0.38 24.81 22.44
CA SER A 370 -0.55 25.92 22.18
C SER A 370 -1.98 25.44 21.92
N GLN A 371 -2.16 24.20 21.44
CA GLN A 371 -3.48 23.59 21.27
C GLN A 371 -3.98 22.95 22.57
N ASP A 372 -3.09 22.28 23.32
CA ASP A 372 -3.39 21.71 24.63
C ASP A 372 -2.20 21.90 25.59
N ARG A 373 -2.35 22.82 26.55
CA ARG A 373 -1.31 23.16 27.53
C ARG A 373 -0.92 22.01 28.46
N ASN A 374 -1.78 21.00 28.61
CA ASN A 374 -1.54 19.84 29.46
C ASN A 374 -1.11 18.61 28.65
N PHE A 375 -0.77 18.81 27.37
CA PHE A 375 -0.39 17.72 26.49
C PHE A 375 0.99 17.14 26.86
N ALA A 376 0.98 16.12 27.71
CA ALA A 376 2.17 15.52 28.32
C ALA A 376 3.26 15.12 27.29
N MET A 377 2.87 14.62 26.12
CA MET A 377 3.82 14.15 25.11
C MET A 377 4.66 15.28 24.50
N ALA A 378 4.15 16.51 24.44
CA ALA A 378 4.97 17.64 24.01
C ALA A 378 6.06 17.96 25.03
N HIS A 379 5.78 17.87 26.33
CA HIS A 379 6.80 18.00 27.39
C HIS A 379 7.86 16.90 27.28
N ARG A 380 7.46 15.66 26.97
CA ARG A 380 8.40 14.58 26.67
C ARG A 380 9.35 14.97 25.52
N GLY A 381 8.79 15.42 24.40
CA GLY A 381 9.56 15.82 23.22
C GLY A 381 10.51 17.00 23.50
N LEU A 382 10.04 18.03 24.19
CA LEU A 382 10.85 19.18 24.59
C LEU A 382 12.01 18.79 25.51
N GLY A 383 11.73 17.92 26.49
CA GLY A 383 12.75 17.42 27.40
C GLY A 383 13.82 16.58 26.70
N LEU A 384 13.44 15.74 25.73
CA LEU A 384 14.39 14.97 24.93
C LEU A 384 15.23 15.87 24.01
N VAL A 385 14.63 16.90 23.40
CA VAL A 385 15.38 17.90 22.61
C VAL A 385 16.40 18.63 23.49
N ALA A 386 15.98 19.14 24.65
CA ALA A 386 16.87 19.84 25.58
C ALA A 386 18.01 18.94 26.07
N TYR A 387 17.72 17.67 26.36
CA TYR A 387 18.74 16.69 26.74
C TYR A 387 19.74 16.46 25.61
N ALA A 388 19.28 16.33 24.37
CA ALA A 388 20.13 16.18 23.20
C ALA A 388 21.03 17.41 22.97
N GLU A 389 20.64 18.60 23.46
CA GLU A 389 21.41 19.84 23.36
C GLU A 389 22.34 20.09 24.56
N GLY A 390 22.27 19.25 25.59
CA GLY A 390 23.02 19.43 26.83
C GLY A 390 22.41 20.43 27.81
N ASP A 391 21.18 20.91 27.56
CA ASP A 391 20.45 21.75 28.51
C ASP A 391 19.75 20.88 29.56
N GLY A 392 20.53 20.46 30.56
CA GLY A 392 20.07 19.59 31.64
C GLY A 392 18.93 20.20 32.46
N GLN A 393 18.92 21.51 32.69
CA GLN A 393 17.90 22.18 33.49
C GLN A 393 16.53 22.14 32.79
N THR A 394 16.49 22.55 31.52
CA THR A 394 15.25 22.47 30.72
C THR A 394 14.80 21.04 30.53
N ALA A 395 15.74 20.12 30.25
CA ALA A 395 15.43 18.70 30.12
C ALA A 395 14.78 18.14 31.39
N SER A 396 15.35 18.44 32.57
CA SER A 396 14.80 17.98 33.85
C SER A 396 13.40 18.53 34.11
N ASN A 397 13.18 19.82 33.85
CA ASN A 397 11.88 20.46 34.07
C ASN A 397 10.79 19.84 33.19
N GLU A 398 11.04 19.74 31.89
CA GLU A 398 10.08 19.23 30.90
C GLU A 398 9.79 17.73 31.10
N LEU A 399 10.82 16.91 31.35
CA LEU A 399 10.62 15.48 31.58
C LEU A 399 9.87 15.20 32.89
N ASN A 400 10.10 15.97 33.95
CA ASN A 400 9.28 15.86 35.16
C ASN A 400 7.83 16.29 34.91
N GLN A 401 7.61 17.32 34.10
CA GLN A 401 6.25 17.73 33.71
C GLN A 401 5.54 16.64 32.90
N TYR A 402 6.23 15.96 31.98
CA TYR A 402 5.72 14.76 31.31
C TYR A 402 5.31 13.67 32.31
N LEU A 403 6.18 13.37 33.29
CA LEU A 403 5.91 12.34 34.30
C LEU A 403 4.72 12.67 35.20
N ASN A 404 4.47 13.97 35.43
CA ASN A 404 3.36 14.46 36.25
C ASN A 404 2.03 14.50 35.51
N LEU A 405 2.04 14.90 34.23
CA LEU A 405 0.82 15.01 33.41
C LEU A 405 0.39 13.67 32.79
N GLY A 406 1.34 12.77 32.53
CA GLY A 406 1.09 11.51 31.85
C GLY A 406 0.32 10.51 32.75
N ARG A 407 -0.82 10.03 32.24
CA ARG A 407 -1.65 9.01 32.92
C ARG A 407 -1.09 7.60 32.74
N GLU A 408 -0.70 7.26 31.52
CA GLU A 408 -0.10 5.97 31.15
C GLU A 408 1.25 6.21 30.49
N ILE A 409 2.34 5.98 31.23
CA ILE A 409 3.71 6.30 30.80
C ILE A 409 4.47 4.99 30.60
N HIS A 410 4.42 4.46 29.38
CA HIS A 410 5.07 3.19 29.04
C HIS A 410 6.61 3.27 29.08
N ASP A 411 7.19 4.46 28.90
CA ASP A 411 8.63 4.69 28.85
C ASP A 411 9.21 5.32 30.12
N ARG A 412 8.49 5.24 31.25
CA ARG A 412 8.89 5.87 32.53
C ARG A 412 10.31 5.49 32.96
N ARG A 413 10.70 4.22 32.78
CA ARG A 413 12.06 3.75 33.10
C ARG A 413 13.12 4.46 32.27
N TYR A 414 12.86 4.66 30.98
CA TYR A 414 13.76 5.35 30.06
C TYR A 414 13.92 6.82 30.46
N ILE A 415 12.81 7.51 30.73
CA ILE A 415 12.84 8.92 31.18
C ILE A 415 13.57 9.08 32.52
N ASN A 416 13.32 8.20 33.50
CA ASN A 416 14.03 8.24 34.77
C ASN A 416 15.54 8.01 34.63
N ASN A 417 15.96 7.16 33.67
CA ASN A 417 17.38 6.96 33.39
C ASN A 417 18.03 8.25 32.86
N ILE A 418 17.36 8.97 31.96
CA ILE A 418 17.82 10.27 31.47
C ILE A 418 17.93 11.28 32.62
N LEU A 419 16.90 11.39 33.46
CA LEU A 419 16.90 12.29 34.61
C LEU A 419 18.06 12.02 35.58
N GLY A 420 18.37 10.74 35.83
CA GLY A 420 19.51 10.36 36.67
C GLY A 420 20.89 10.67 36.07
N ARG A 421 21.00 10.86 34.75
CA ARG A 421 22.26 11.29 34.11
C ARG A 421 22.46 12.80 34.15
N ILE A 422 21.37 13.57 34.21
CA ILE A 422 21.40 15.03 34.31
C ILE A 422 21.88 15.47 35.70
N HIS A 423 21.49 14.73 36.74
CA HIS A 423 21.86 14.96 38.14
C HIS A 423 22.65 13.75 38.69
N PRO A 424 23.95 13.61 38.35
CA PRO A 424 24.78 12.47 38.76
C PRO A 424 25.06 12.39 40.27
#